data_AF-F2D7Z9-F1
#
_entry.id   AF-F2D7Z9-F1
#
_cell.length_a   1.000
_cell.length_b   1.000
_cell.length_c   1.000
_cell.angle_alpha   90.00
_cell.angle_beta   90.00
_cell.angle_gamma   90.00
#
_symmetry.space_group_name_H-M   'P 1'
#
loop_
_entity.id
_entity.type
_entity.pdbx_description
1 polymer ?
#
loop_
_entity_poly.entity_id
_entity_poly.type
_entity_poly.pdbx_seq_one_letter_code
_entity_poly.pdbx_strand_id
1 'polypeptide(L)'
;LGSSNIVSGSGNIVVSGENKNVSGSNNTVTSDSSNVIVDTNHVVTGSNNTVSGNNNRVTGNNNVVSGSNQVVSGDNKVYIDPQCTGKH
;
A
#
# COMPACT_ATOMS: atom_id res chain seq x y z
N LEU A 1 17.29 -3.85 6.71
CA LEU A 1 16.41 -2.69 6.39
C LEU A 1 16.86 -2.19 5.03
N GLY A 2 16.01 -2.22 4.00
CA GLY A 2 16.40 -1.66 2.71
C GLY A 2 16.53 -0.13 2.77
N SER A 3 17.08 0.46 1.72
CA SER A 3 17.41 1.88 1.66
C SER A 3 16.19 2.74 1.30
N SER A 4 16.23 4.03 1.66
CA SER A 4 15.30 5.06 1.16
C SER A 4 13.81 4.84 1.44
N ASN A 5 13.48 4.19 2.57
CA ASN A 5 12.09 4.06 3.01
C ASN A 5 11.66 5.28 3.81
N ILE A 6 10.57 5.92 3.39
CA ILE A 6 9.89 6.99 4.13
C ILE A 6 8.68 6.35 4.81
N VAL A 7 8.67 6.34 6.14
CA VAL A 7 7.58 5.79 6.95
C VAL A 7 7.11 6.87 7.93
N SER A 8 5.84 7.26 7.83
CA SER A 8 5.22 8.30 8.67
C SER A 8 3.87 7.83 9.23
N GLY A 9 3.46 8.35 10.38
CA GLY A 9 2.25 7.95 11.10
C GLY A 9 2.50 6.85 12.15
N SER A 10 1.50 6.01 12.44
CA SER A 10 1.55 5.09 13.59
C SER A 10 1.29 3.62 13.24
N GLY A 11 2.02 2.69 13.84
CA GLY A 11 1.78 1.25 13.65
C GLY A 11 2.13 0.69 12.26
N ASN A 12 2.83 1.44 11.42
CA ASN A 12 3.29 0.95 10.12
C ASN A 12 4.48 0.00 10.28
N ILE A 13 4.43 -1.14 9.59
CA ILE A 13 5.45 -2.17 9.59
C ILE A 13 5.97 -2.35 8.16
N VAL A 14 7.25 -2.05 7.94
CA VAL A 14 7.94 -2.33 6.68
C VAL A 14 8.96 -3.43 6.93
N VAL A 15 8.66 -4.64 6.44
CA VAL A 15 9.44 -5.85 6.76
C VAL A 15 10.72 -5.92 5.93
N SER A 16 10.66 -5.54 4.65
CA SER A 16 11.76 -5.65 3.70
C SER A 16 11.65 -4.65 2.56
N GLY A 17 12.73 -4.53 1.78
CA GLY A 17 12.76 -3.76 0.54
C GLY A 17 13.16 -2.30 0.69
N GLU A 18 13.25 -1.64 -0.46
CA GLU A 18 13.74 -0.26 -0.62
C GLU A 18 12.72 0.64 -1.32
N ASN A 19 12.93 1.95 -1.23
CA ASN A 19 12.15 2.98 -1.90
C ASN A 19 10.65 2.94 -1.60
N LYS A 20 10.24 2.61 -0.36
CA LYS A 20 8.84 2.68 0.06
C LYS A 20 8.45 4.08 0.51
N ASN A 21 7.24 4.50 0.21
CA ASN A 21 6.60 5.65 0.84
C ASN A 21 5.33 5.18 1.54
N VAL A 22 5.37 5.07 2.86
CA VAL A 22 4.29 4.55 3.71
C VAL A 22 3.84 5.63 4.68
N SER A 23 2.60 6.08 4.56
CA SER A 23 2.00 7.06 5.48
C SER A 23 0.66 6.57 6.01
N GLY A 24 0.20 7.18 7.11
CA GLY A 24 -1.05 6.80 7.78
C GLY A 24 -0.83 5.78 8.88
N SER A 25 -1.74 4.81 9.05
CA SER A 25 -1.72 3.94 10.24
C SER A 25 -1.93 2.46 9.96
N ASN A 26 -1.21 1.61 10.70
CA ASN A 26 -1.36 0.15 10.70
C ASN A 26 -1.15 -0.52 9.32
N ASN A 27 -0.29 0.04 8.48
CA ASN A 27 0.04 -0.54 7.18
C ASN A 27 1.18 -1.55 7.32
N THR A 28 1.02 -2.75 6.75
CA THR A 28 2.06 -3.78 6.69
C THR A 28 2.54 -3.97 5.25
N VAL A 29 3.84 -3.79 5.04
CA VAL A 29 4.46 -3.83 3.70
C VAL A 29 5.58 -4.84 3.70
N THR A 30 5.43 -5.87 2.88
CA THR A 30 6.44 -6.92 2.69
C THR A 30 6.71 -7.08 1.20
N SER A 31 7.72 -6.39 0.68
CA SER A 31 7.97 -6.37 -0.76
C SER A 31 9.41 -5.96 -1.11
N ASP A 32 9.76 -6.06 -2.39
CA ASP A 32 11.13 -5.81 -2.87
C ASP A 32 11.40 -4.32 -3.05
N SER A 33 10.64 -3.60 -3.89
CA SER A 33 10.88 -2.15 -4.12
C SER A 33 9.61 -1.32 -4.39
N SER A 34 9.70 0.00 -4.16
CA SER A 34 8.85 1.01 -4.79
C SER A 34 7.33 0.94 -4.55
N ASN A 35 6.85 0.79 -3.32
CA ASN A 35 5.41 0.93 -3.03
C ASN A 35 5.07 2.30 -2.46
N VAL A 36 3.94 2.86 -2.86
CA VAL A 36 3.33 4.07 -2.28
C VAL A 36 2.03 3.66 -1.59
N ILE A 37 2.00 3.78 -0.27
CA ILE A 37 0.90 3.29 0.57
C ILE A 37 0.53 4.40 1.51
N VAL A 38 -0.72 4.85 1.44
CA VAL A 38 -1.25 5.92 2.27
C VAL A 38 -2.48 5.40 3.01
N ASP A 39 -2.91 6.11 4.03
CA ASP A 39 -4.11 5.81 4.82
C ASP A 39 -3.96 4.58 5.74
N THR A 40 -4.94 3.68 5.81
CA THR A 40 -5.07 2.79 6.97
C THR A 40 -5.30 1.31 6.67
N ASN A 41 -4.68 0.46 7.50
CA ASN A 41 -4.90 -0.99 7.58
C ASN A 41 -4.59 -1.75 6.28
N HIS A 42 -3.61 -1.30 5.49
CA HIS A 42 -3.24 -2.00 4.26
C HIS A 42 -2.28 -3.16 4.51
N VAL A 43 -2.41 -4.23 3.74
CA VAL A 43 -1.38 -5.28 3.65
C VAL A 43 -0.93 -5.43 2.20
N VAL A 44 0.30 -5.07 1.93
CA VAL A 44 0.83 -4.99 0.57
C VAL A 44 2.06 -5.88 0.41
N THR A 45 2.01 -6.73 -0.61
CA THR A 45 3.12 -7.58 -1.04
C THR A 45 3.38 -7.45 -2.54
N GLY A 46 4.64 -7.58 -2.95
CA GLY A 46 5.09 -7.28 -4.31
C GLY A 46 5.39 -5.79 -4.53
N SER A 47 5.83 -5.44 -5.74
CA SER A 47 6.54 -4.18 -6.02
C SER A 47 5.71 -3.21 -6.87
N ASN A 48 6.06 -1.92 -6.84
CA ASN A 48 5.43 -0.88 -7.67
C ASN A 48 3.90 -0.71 -7.45
N ASN A 49 3.40 -0.97 -6.25
CA ASN A 49 1.98 -0.82 -5.94
C ASN A 49 1.68 0.57 -5.36
N THR A 50 0.57 1.16 -5.80
CA THR A 50 -0.02 2.37 -5.21
C THR A 50 -1.33 2.01 -4.53
N VAL A 51 -1.41 2.19 -3.21
CA VAL A 51 -2.56 1.76 -2.39
C VAL A 51 -3.02 2.89 -1.49
N SER A 52 -4.33 3.19 -1.52
CA SER A 52 -4.99 4.19 -0.67
C SER A 52 -6.37 3.71 -0.21
N GLY A 53 -6.98 4.42 0.74
CA GLY A 53 -8.29 4.13 1.31
C GLY A 53 -8.23 3.37 2.63
N ASN A 54 -8.95 2.25 2.77
CA ASN A 54 -9.00 1.52 4.04
C ASN A 54 -9.01 0.00 3.83
N ASN A 55 -8.19 -0.72 4.60
CA ASN A 55 -8.29 -2.17 4.71
C ASN A 55 -8.14 -2.92 3.37
N ASN A 56 -7.19 -2.51 2.54
CA ASN A 56 -6.90 -3.19 1.26
C ASN A 56 -5.77 -4.21 1.40
N ARG A 57 -5.94 -5.38 0.80
CA ARG A 57 -4.92 -6.43 0.67
C ARG A 57 -4.50 -6.58 -0.78
N VAL A 58 -3.24 -6.30 -1.07
CA VAL A 58 -2.69 -6.25 -2.44
C VAL A 58 -1.49 -7.18 -2.56
N THR A 59 -1.49 -8.03 -3.57
CA THR A 59 -0.41 -8.96 -3.89
C THR A 59 -0.11 -8.93 -5.39
N GLY A 60 1.17 -8.80 -5.74
CA GLY A 60 1.64 -8.73 -7.13
C GLY A 60 2.28 -7.38 -7.42
N ASN A 61 2.44 -7.07 -8.70
CA ASN A 61 3.23 -5.94 -9.16
C ASN A 61 2.43 -4.92 -9.96
N ASN A 62 2.80 -3.65 -9.85
CA ASN A 62 2.24 -2.55 -10.63
C ASN A 62 0.71 -2.39 -10.46
N ASN A 63 0.17 -2.62 -9.26
CA ASN A 63 -1.26 -2.43 -9.00
C ASN A 63 -1.57 -1.04 -8.47
N VAL A 64 -2.71 -0.48 -8.88
CA VAL A 64 -3.28 0.74 -8.33
C VAL A 64 -4.61 0.41 -7.69
N VAL A 65 -4.69 0.57 -6.37
CA VAL A 65 -5.87 0.20 -5.58
C VAL A 65 -6.29 1.37 -4.70
N SER A 66 -7.48 1.91 -4.97
CA SER A 66 -8.14 2.88 -4.12
C SER A 66 -9.54 2.39 -3.78
N GLY A 67 -9.93 2.49 -2.52
CA GLY A 67 -11.19 1.94 -2.06
C GLY A 67 -11.11 1.41 -0.64
N SER A 68 -12.21 0.81 -0.19
CA SER A 68 -12.23 0.09 1.07
C SER A 68 -12.40 -1.41 0.85
N ASN A 69 -11.72 -2.23 1.66
CA ASN A 69 -11.90 -3.69 1.74
C ASN A 69 -11.60 -4.45 0.44
N GLN A 70 -10.64 -3.98 -0.35
CA GLN A 70 -10.27 -4.60 -1.61
C GLN A 70 -9.28 -5.74 -1.43
N VAL A 71 -9.46 -6.82 -2.18
CA VAL A 71 -8.51 -7.93 -2.28
C VAL A 71 -8.07 -8.04 -3.73
N VAL A 72 -6.83 -7.65 -4.01
CA VAL A 72 -6.26 -7.62 -5.36
C VAL A 72 -5.06 -8.55 -5.43
N SER A 73 -5.08 -9.46 -6.41
CA SER A 73 -3.99 -10.38 -6.70
C SER A 73 -3.66 -10.39 -8.18
N GLY A 74 -2.37 -10.45 -8.49
CA GLY A 74 -1.83 -10.44 -9.84
C GLY A 74 -1.19 -9.11 -10.20
N ASP A 75 -0.82 -8.95 -11.47
CA ASP A 75 -0.04 -7.81 -11.93
C ASP A 75 -0.86 -6.87 -12.82
N ASN A 76 -0.50 -5.58 -12.79
CA ASN A 76 -1.07 -4.52 -13.63
C ASN A 76 -2.59 -4.36 -13.48
N LYS A 77 -3.10 -4.46 -12.24
CA LYS A 77 -4.53 -4.24 -11.94
C LYS A 77 -4.79 -2.80 -11.53
N VAL A 78 -5.96 -2.29 -11.91
CA VAL A 78 -6.47 -1.00 -11.47
C VAL A 78 -7.85 -1.22 -10.87
N TYR A 79 -8.00 -0.93 -9.58
CA TYR A 79 -9.28 -0.96 -8.88
C TYR A 79 -9.48 0.37 -8.16
N ILE A 80 -10.53 1.10 -8.50
CA ILE A 80 -10.84 2.40 -7.91
C ILE A 80 -12.32 2.39 -7.50
N ASP A 81 -12.59 2.38 -6.21
CA ASP A 81 -13.93 2.61 -5.68
C ASP A 81 -14.25 4.12 -5.74
N PRO A 82 -15.29 4.54 -6.47
CA PRO A 82 -15.66 5.95 -6.61
C PRO A 82 -16.10 6.61 -5.28
N GLN A 83 -16.39 5.86 -4.22
CA GLN A 83 -16.79 6.43 -2.93
C GLN A 83 -15.61 6.86 -2.03
N CYS A 84 -14.36 6.58 -2.41
CA CYS A 84 -13.17 6.97 -1.65
C CYS A 84 -12.73 8.43 -1.91
N THR A 85 -13.66 9.34 -2.13
CA THR A 85 -13.37 10.78 -2.15
C THR A 85 -13.45 11.32 -0.73
N GLY A 86 -12.31 11.35 -0.04
CA GLY A 86 -11.96 12.38 0.95
C GLY A 86 -12.85 12.49 2.19
N LYS A 87 -12.47 11.78 3.25
CA LYS A 87 -12.56 12.32 4.61
C LYS A 87 -11.26 11.99 5.35
N HIS A 88 -10.26 12.85 5.12
CA HIS A 88 -9.12 13.05 6.02
C HIS A 88 -9.28 14.39 6.70
#